data_AF-A0A5F8H7B1-F1
#
_entry.id   AF-A0A5F8H7B1-F1
#
_cell.length_a   1.000
_cell.length_b   1.000
_cell.length_c   1.000
_cell.angle_alpha   90.00
_cell.angle_beta   90.00
_cell.angle_gamma   90.00
#
_symmetry.space_group_name_H-M   'P 1'
#
loop_
_entity.id
_entity.type
_entity.pdbx_description
1 polymer ?
#
loop_
_entity_poly.entity_id
_entity_poly.type
_entity_poly.pdbx_seq_one_letter_code
_entity_poly.pdbx_strand_id
1 'polypeptide(L)'
;MQYKTQLREAEDNWEKNLETKISHLETENSVLKAKINQLENEAKEMKDEAKKMKDEAKQMRDEEKRMKDDLQRKSDQKENDDQKSRDEIQSLRTRIQQLELSDLTRQQDTIKQNQKNEKIEENMKHLIHKTEVLENHSRRDNLRIIGLPEDHDKRKILDIILQEIIQENCPDILEQEGKVEIERIHRSPPVLNPQLTTPRNVIAKFKNYQTKENILQAVKKKSFRHHRTTVRITQILAESILKDRKAWNMIFQKSRELGLQPRINYPAKLTISLEGKVWSFNKIEEFQKFVKKRPEQNRKFDVPAQNSREPSKGN
;
A
#
# COMPACT_ATOMS: atom_id res chain seq x y z
N MET A 1 -116.67 -18.66 110.09
CA MET A 1 -115.91 -17.61 109.38
C MET A 1 -114.46 -18.07 109.13
N GLN A 2 -114.24 -19.09 108.28
CA GLN A 2 -112.89 -19.62 107.99
C GLN A 2 -112.74 -20.11 106.54
N TYR A 3 -113.83 -20.53 105.88
CA TYR A 3 -113.81 -21.02 104.49
C TYR A 3 -113.81 -19.94 103.39
N LYS A 4 -114.34 -18.73 103.65
CA LYS A 4 -114.37 -17.64 102.65
C LYS A 4 -113.02 -16.94 102.45
N THR A 5 -112.11 -17.03 103.42
CA THR A 5 -110.78 -16.42 103.36
C THR A 5 -109.80 -17.30 102.58
N GLN A 6 -109.88 -18.62 102.76
CA GLN A 6 -109.02 -19.59 102.04
C GLN A 6 -109.31 -19.69 100.55
N LEU A 7 -110.56 -19.48 100.11
CA LEU A 7 -110.90 -19.50 98.68
C LEU A 7 -110.35 -18.27 97.93
N ARG A 8 -110.39 -17.10 98.58
CA ARG A 8 -109.89 -15.84 98.01
C ARG A 8 -108.35 -15.81 97.96
N GLU A 9 -107.68 -16.38 98.96
CA GLU A 9 -106.23 -16.56 98.94
C GLU A 9 -105.77 -17.58 97.87
N ALA A 10 -106.56 -18.62 97.61
CA ALA A 10 -106.25 -19.58 96.55
C ALA A 10 -106.44 -18.99 95.14
N GLU A 11 -107.51 -18.20 94.93
CA GLU A 11 -107.75 -17.47 93.67
C GLU A 11 -106.68 -16.39 93.42
N ASP A 12 -106.36 -15.56 94.42
CA ASP A 12 -105.31 -14.52 94.32
C ASP A 12 -103.93 -15.14 94.05
N ASN A 13 -103.65 -16.32 94.60
CA ASN A 13 -102.39 -17.03 94.38
C ASN A 13 -102.33 -17.70 93.00
N TRP A 14 -103.48 -18.15 92.48
CA TRP A 14 -103.57 -18.71 91.12
C TRP A 14 -103.47 -17.61 90.06
N GLU A 15 -104.14 -16.47 90.25
CA GLU A 15 -104.01 -15.28 89.39
C GLU A 15 -102.59 -14.74 89.40
N LYS A 16 -101.96 -14.56 90.58
CA LYS A 16 -100.56 -14.13 90.65
C LYS A 16 -99.60 -15.08 89.95
N ASN A 17 -99.79 -16.40 90.07
CA ASN A 17 -98.97 -17.41 89.40
C ASN A 17 -99.16 -17.38 87.87
N LEU A 18 -100.41 -17.20 87.43
CA LEU A 18 -100.73 -17.05 86.01
C LEU A 18 -100.12 -15.77 85.43
N GLU A 19 -100.24 -14.63 86.12
CA GLU A 19 -99.63 -13.35 85.75
C GLU A 19 -98.11 -13.42 85.72
N THR A 20 -97.47 -14.09 86.69
CA THR A 20 -96.00 -14.28 86.65
C THR A 20 -95.57 -15.15 85.48
N LYS A 21 -96.32 -16.19 85.14
CA LYS A 21 -96.05 -17.02 83.94
C LYS A 21 -96.26 -16.26 82.65
N ILE A 22 -97.33 -15.47 82.54
CA ILE A 22 -97.60 -14.62 81.37
C ILE A 22 -96.49 -13.58 81.22
N SER A 23 -96.11 -12.89 82.31
CA SER A 23 -95.02 -11.92 82.31
C SER A 23 -93.67 -12.56 81.94
N HIS A 24 -93.38 -13.76 82.45
CA HIS A 24 -92.16 -14.50 82.08
C HIS A 24 -92.15 -14.87 80.59
N LEU A 25 -93.27 -15.38 80.07
CA LEU A 25 -93.42 -15.70 78.65
C LEU A 25 -93.33 -14.44 77.77
N GLU A 26 -93.87 -13.30 78.20
CA GLU A 26 -93.74 -12.03 77.50
C GLU A 26 -92.29 -11.54 77.46
N THR A 27 -91.55 -11.69 78.56
CA THR A 27 -90.11 -11.36 78.59
C THR A 27 -89.29 -12.30 77.70
N GLU A 28 -89.55 -13.61 77.71
CA GLU A 28 -88.91 -14.56 76.79
C GLU A 28 -89.21 -14.24 75.32
N ASN A 29 -90.47 -13.89 75.01
CA ASN A 29 -90.88 -13.55 73.65
C ASN A 29 -90.26 -12.22 73.18
N SER A 30 -90.08 -11.25 74.09
CA SER A 30 -89.34 -10.01 73.84
C SER A 30 -87.86 -10.28 73.53
N VAL A 31 -87.20 -11.14 74.32
CA VAL A 31 -85.81 -11.54 74.12
C VAL A 31 -85.63 -12.31 72.80
N LEU A 32 -86.55 -13.23 72.49
CA LEU A 32 -86.54 -13.97 71.24
C LEU A 32 -86.72 -13.04 70.03
N LYS A 33 -87.64 -12.07 70.09
CA LYS A 33 -87.80 -11.05 69.05
C LYS A 33 -86.54 -10.21 68.83
N ALA A 34 -85.89 -9.77 69.91
CA ALA A 34 -84.65 -9.02 69.82
C ALA A 34 -83.54 -9.84 69.14
N LYS A 35 -83.44 -11.14 69.49
CA LYS A 35 -82.45 -12.05 68.92
C LYS A 35 -82.73 -12.39 67.45
N ILE A 36 -84.00 -12.52 67.07
CA ILE A 36 -84.42 -12.66 65.65
C ILE A 36 -84.02 -11.42 64.86
N ASN A 37 -84.33 -10.21 65.35
CA ASN A 37 -83.95 -8.98 64.67
C ASN A 37 -82.42 -8.82 64.53
N GLN A 38 -81.66 -9.24 65.53
CA GLN A 38 -80.21 -9.24 65.46
C GLN A 38 -79.69 -10.20 64.38
N LEU A 39 -80.20 -11.43 64.34
CA LEU A 39 -79.84 -12.43 63.33
C LEU A 39 -80.26 -11.99 61.91
N GLU A 40 -81.40 -11.32 61.77
CA GLU A 40 -81.84 -10.76 60.48
C GLU A 40 -80.88 -9.66 59.98
N ASN A 41 -80.40 -8.80 60.88
CA ASN A 41 -79.41 -7.77 60.53
C ASN A 41 -78.06 -8.38 60.16
N GLU A 42 -77.55 -9.33 60.95
CA GLU A 42 -76.29 -10.05 60.66
C GLU A 42 -76.39 -10.83 59.33
N ALA A 43 -77.53 -11.46 59.05
CA ALA A 43 -77.78 -12.14 57.78
C ALA A 43 -77.81 -11.16 56.59
N LYS A 44 -78.30 -9.93 56.80
CA LYS A 44 -78.33 -8.88 55.78
C LYS A 44 -76.92 -8.34 55.50
N GLU A 45 -76.14 -8.08 56.54
CA GLU A 45 -74.72 -7.68 56.42
C GLU A 45 -73.89 -8.75 55.70
N MET A 46 -74.01 -10.02 56.11
CA MET A 46 -73.33 -11.13 55.43
C MET A 46 -73.71 -11.24 53.96
N LYS A 47 -74.97 -10.97 53.61
CA LYS A 47 -75.43 -11.00 52.22
C LYS A 47 -74.83 -9.86 51.39
N ASP A 48 -74.71 -8.67 51.99
CA ASP A 48 -74.11 -7.51 51.32
C ASP A 48 -72.59 -7.68 51.17
N GLU A 49 -71.90 -8.23 52.17
CA GLU A 49 -70.48 -8.60 52.09
C GLU A 49 -70.24 -9.70 51.05
N ALA A 50 -71.08 -10.74 51.00
CA ALA A 50 -70.98 -11.78 49.99
C ALA A 50 -71.18 -11.23 48.57
N LYS A 51 -72.07 -10.23 48.41
CA LYS A 51 -72.27 -9.54 47.14
C LYS A 51 -71.04 -8.73 46.74
N LYS A 52 -70.45 -7.98 47.69
CA LYS A 52 -69.23 -7.21 47.46
C LYS A 52 -68.04 -8.11 47.08
N MET A 53 -67.82 -9.19 47.82
CA MET A 53 -66.77 -10.18 47.51
C MET A 53 -66.96 -10.82 46.13
N LYS A 54 -68.22 -11.08 45.73
CA LYS A 54 -68.53 -11.62 44.41
C LYS A 54 -68.17 -10.64 43.28
N ASP A 55 -68.44 -9.35 43.49
CA ASP A 55 -68.13 -8.30 42.52
C ASP A 55 -66.60 -8.09 42.42
N GLU A 56 -65.89 -8.06 43.55
CA GLU A 56 -64.41 -7.99 43.59
C GLU A 56 -63.77 -9.23 42.92
N ALA A 57 -64.28 -10.43 43.17
CA ALA A 57 -63.82 -11.65 42.51
C ALA A 57 -64.13 -11.68 41.00
N LYS A 58 -65.17 -10.96 40.55
CA LYS A 58 -65.44 -10.80 39.12
C LYS A 58 -64.43 -9.81 38.51
N GLN A 59 -64.17 -8.70 39.19
CA GLN A 59 -63.19 -7.71 38.74
C GLN A 59 -61.77 -8.29 38.64
N MET A 60 -61.32 -9.03 39.65
CA MET A 60 -60.03 -9.71 39.62
C MET A 60 -59.91 -10.70 38.46
N ARG A 61 -60.98 -11.47 38.16
CA ARG A 61 -60.99 -12.37 37.00
C ARG A 61 -60.89 -11.63 35.67
N ASP A 62 -61.58 -10.49 35.54
CA ASP A 62 -61.49 -9.67 34.34
C ASP A 62 -60.09 -9.05 34.17
N GLU A 63 -59.44 -8.64 35.27
CA GLU A 63 -58.06 -8.15 35.28
C GLU A 63 -57.05 -9.25 34.93
N GLU A 64 -57.19 -10.44 35.52
CA GLU A 64 -56.36 -11.60 35.20
C GLU A 64 -56.47 -11.97 33.71
N LYS A 65 -57.69 -11.97 33.17
CA LYS A 65 -57.92 -12.19 31.74
C LYS A 65 -57.24 -11.13 30.88
N ARG A 66 -57.36 -9.84 31.22
CA ARG A 66 -56.68 -8.74 30.51
C ARG A 66 -55.16 -8.88 30.56
N MET A 67 -54.59 -9.21 31.72
CA MET A 67 -53.15 -9.43 31.87
C MET A 67 -52.67 -10.62 31.03
N LYS A 68 -53.44 -11.71 31.00
CA LYS A 68 -53.13 -12.88 30.17
C LYS A 68 -53.14 -12.54 28.68
N ASP A 69 -54.14 -11.80 28.22
CA ASP A 69 -54.23 -11.36 26.82
C ASP A 69 -53.07 -10.41 26.45
N ASP A 70 -52.67 -9.51 27.35
CA ASP A 70 -51.52 -8.60 27.13
C ASP A 70 -50.18 -9.34 27.09
N LEU A 71 -50.00 -10.34 27.98
CA LEU A 71 -48.82 -11.22 27.97
C LEU A 71 -48.74 -12.04 26.68
N GLN A 72 -49.88 -12.57 26.20
CA GLN A 72 -49.91 -13.30 24.94
C GLN A 72 -49.50 -12.39 23.77
N ARG A 73 -50.07 -11.19 23.67
CA ARG A 73 -49.71 -10.22 22.63
C ARG A 73 -48.23 -9.85 22.66
N LYS A 74 -47.66 -9.64 23.85
CA LYS A 74 -46.22 -9.36 24.00
C LYS A 74 -45.36 -10.56 23.61
N SER A 75 -45.80 -11.77 23.90
CA SER A 75 -45.13 -13.00 23.46
C SER A 75 -45.12 -13.12 21.94
N ASP A 76 -46.27 -12.95 21.29
CA ASP A 76 -46.41 -13.04 19.84
C ASP A 76 -45.59 -11.95 19.14
N GLN A 77 -45.58 -10.72 19.68
CA GLN A 77 -44.77 -9.63 19.16
C GLN A 77 -43.27 -9.95 19.25
N LYS A 78 -42.82 -10.48 20.39
CA LYS A 78 -41.42 -10.87 20.59
C LYS A 78 -41.01 -11.99 19.62
N GLU A 79 -41.88 -12.96 19.39
CA GLU A 79 -41.62 -14.04 18.44
C GLU A 79 -41.49 -13.51 16.99
N ASN A 80 -42.32 -12.55 16.60
CA ASN A 80 -42.21 -11.87 15.32
C ASN A 80 -40.90 -11.07 15.18
N ASP A 81 -40.50 -10.33 16.21
CA ASP A 81 -39.25 -9.56 16.22
C ASP A 81 -38.01 -10.48 16.19
N ASP A 82 -38.06 -11.61 16.89
CA ASP A 82 -37.02 -12.64 16.87
C ASP A 82 -36.93 -13.28 15.46
N GLN A 83 -38.08 -13.56 14.81
CA GLN A 83 -38.09 -14.11 13.47
C GLN A 83 -37.52 -13.12 12.44
N LYS A 84 -37.91 -11.84 12.52
CA LYS A 84 -37.35 -10.79 11.67
C LYS A 84 -35.84 -10.67 11.85
N SER A 85 -35.36 -10.73 13.09
CA SER A 85 -33.93 -10.70 13.40
C SER A 85 -33.18 -11.91 12.82
N ARG A 86 -33.78 -13.10 12.85
CA ARG A 86 -33.20 -14.31 12.21
C ARG A 86 -33.08 -14.16 10.70
N ASP A 87 -34.11 -13.62 10.06
CA ASP A 87 -34.14 -13.42 8.60
C ASP A 87 -33.07 -12.39 8.18
N GLU A 88 -32.93 -11.29 8.94
CA GLU A 88 -31.87 -10.30 8.72
C GLU A 88 -30.48 -10.90 8.89
N ILE A 89 -30.25 -11.71 9.93
CA ILE A 89 -28.98 -12.42 10.15
C ILE A 89 -28.67 -13.37 8.99
N GLN A 90 -29.67 -14.11 8.48
CA GLN A 90 -29.49 -15.02 7.35
C GLN A 90 -29.14 -14.27 6.05
N SER A 91 -29.81 -13.14 5.81
CA SER A 91 -29.49 -12.25 4.69
C SER A 91 -28.05 -11.73 4.77
N LEU A 92 -27.64 -11.24 5.94
CA LEU A 92 -26.27 -10.76 6.18
C LEU A 92 -25.23 -11.87 6.00
N ARG A 93 -25.49 -13.08 6.50
CA ARG A 93 -24.60 -14.24 6.30
C ARG A 93 -24.39 -14.54 4.81
N THR A 94 -25.47 -14.54 4.03
CA THR A 94 -25.40 -14.79 2.58
C THR A 94 -24.56 -13.71 1.88
N ARG A 95 -24.77 -12.44 2.24
CA ARG A 95 -24.02 -11.31 1.68
C ARG A 95 -22.53 -11.36 2.07
N ILE A 96 -22.20 -11.74 3.30
CA ILE A 96 -20.81 -11.92 3.76
C ILE A 96 -20.13 -13.02 2.93
N GLN A 97 -20.77 -14.17 2.76
CA GLN A 97 -20.22 -15.26 1.94
C GLN A 97 -19.96 -14.83 0.49
N GLN A 98 -20.87 -14.05 -0.10
CA GLN A 98 -20.67 -13.50 -1.45
C GLN A 98 -19.49 -12.52 -1.53
N LEU A 99 -19.33 -11.66 -0.52
CA LEU A 99 -18.22 -10.73 -0.43
C LEU A 99 -16.88 -11.47 -0.27
N GLU A 100 -16.82 -12.48 0.59
CA GLU A 100 -15.62 -13.31 0.79
C GLU A 100 -15.18 -14.02 -0.49
N LEU A 101 -16.12 -14.60 -1.25
CA LEU A 101 -15.85 -15.24 -2.54
C LEU A 101 -15.36 -14.23 -3.60
N SER A 102 -15.97 -13.05 -3.63
CA SER A 102 -15.57 -11.96 -4.54
C SER A 102 -14.16 -11.45 -4.21
N ASP A 103 -13.86 -11.23 -2.92
CA ASP A 103 -12.55 -10.79 -2.48
C ASP A 103 -11.46 -11.84 -2.74
N LEU A 104 -11.76 -13.14 -2.53
CA LEU A 104 -10.83 -14.21 -2.87
C LEU A 104 -10.51 -14.23 -4.37
N THR A 105 -11.53 -14.05 -5.22
CA THR A 105 -11.35 -13.97 -6.68
C THR A 105 -10.48 -12.77 -7.06
N ARG A 106 -10.77 -11.59 -6.49
CA ARG A 106 -10.01 -10.36 -6.72
C ARG A 106 -8.55 -10.50 -6.26
N GLN A 107 -8.31 -11.12 -5.11
CA GLN A 107 -6.96 -11.41 -4.62
C GLN A 107 -6.23 -12.35 -5.57
N GLN A 108 -6.90 -13.41 -6.03
CA GLN A 108 -6.30 -14.37 -6.96
C GLN A 108 -5.96 -13.74 -8.31
N ASP A 109 -6.81 -12.85 -8.83
CA ASP A 109 -6.52 -12.12 -10.07
C ASP A 109 -5.40 -11.10 -9.89
N THR A 110 -5.32 -10.45 -8.74
CA THR A 110 -4.21 -9.56 -8.38
C THR A 110 -2.88 -10.33 -8.33
N ILE A 111 -2.87 -11.52 -7.73
CA ILE A 111 -1.68 -12.38 -7.69
C ILE A 111 -1.25 -12.79 -9.10
N LYS A 112 -2.20 -13.25 -9.94
CA LYS A 112 -1.91 -13.61 -11.35
C LYS A 112 -1.36 -12.41 -12.13
N GLN A 113 -1.89 -11.21 -11.89
CA GLN A 113 -1.42 -10.01 -12.55
C GLN A 113 0.00 -9.62 -12.10
N ASN A 114 0.29 -9.73 -10.81
CA ASN A 114 1.63 -9.47 -10.28
C ASN A 114 2.67 -10.45 -10.84
N GLN A 115 2.35 -11.74 -10.93
CA GLN A 115 3.22 -12.74 -11.55
C GLN A 115 3.49 -12.43 -13.04
N LYS A 116 2.48 -11.96 -13.78
CA LYS A 116 2.65 -11.50 -15.16
C LYS A 116 3.56 -10.27 -15.22
N ASN A 117 3.37 -9.30 -14.32
CA ASN A 117 4.18 -8.10 -14.26
C ASN A 117 5.65 -8.42 -13.96
N GLU A 118 5.93 -9.30 -12.99
CA GLU A 118 7.29 -9.78 -12.69
C GLU A 118 7.96 -10.38 -13.93
N LYS A 119 7.26 -11.25 -14.66
CA LYS A 119 7.77 -11.84 -15.91
C LYS A 119 8.03 -10.78 -16.99
N ILE A 120 7.18 -9.76 -17.10
CA ILE A 120 7.38 -8.65 -18.03
C ILE A 120 8.61 -7.84 -17.65
N GLU A 121 8.80 -7.54 -16.36
CA GLU A 121 9.98 -6.82 -15.88
C GLU A 121 11.28 -7.58 -16.14
N GLU A 122 11.30 -8.89 -15.92
CA GLU A 122 12.45 -9.74 -16.23
C GLU A 122 12.77 -9.73 -17.73
N ASN A 123 11.74 -9.92 -18.56
CA ASN A 123 11.88 -9.86 -20.01
C ASN A 123 12.38 -8.48 -20.46
N MET A 124 11.89 -7.40 -19.87
CA MET A 124 12.30 -6.04 -20.18
C MET A 124 13.76 -5.81 -19.81
N LYS A 125 14.20 -6.23 -18.61
CA LYS A 125 15.61 -6.18 -18.19
C LYS A 125 16.51 -6.95 -19.16
N HIS A 126 16.10 -8.15 -19.56
CA HIS A 126 16.84 -8.96 -20.53
C HIS A 126 16.91 -8.29 -21.91
N LEU A 127 15.80 -7.72 -22.41
CA LEU A 127 15.75 -7.04 -23.70
C LEU A 127 16.60 -5.75 -23.71
N ILE A 128 16.56 -4.97 -22.64
CA ILE A 128 17.43 -3.79 -22.47
C ILE A 128 18.89 -4.22 -22.54
N HIS A 129 19.28 -5.21 -21.72
CA HIS A 129 20.65 -5.71 -21.71
C HIS A 129 21.09 -6.24 -23.08
N LYS A 130 20.24 -7.04 -23.74
CA LYS A 130 20.52 -7.57 -25.08
C LYS A 130 20.70 -6.45 -26.11
N THR A 131 19.87 -5.41 -26.04
CA THR A 131 19.93 -4.25 -26.93
C THR A 131 21.24 -3.48 -26.71
N GLU A 132 21.63 -3.27 -25.46
CA GLU A 132 22.92 -2.64 -25.12
C GLU A 132 24.10 -3.45 -25.65
N VAL A 133 24.09 -4.77 -25.49
CA VAL A 133 25.14 -5.66 -26.02
C VAL A 133 25.23 -5.56 -27.55
N LEU A 134 24.10 -5.61 -28.24
CA LEU A 134 24.04 -5.50 -29.71
C LEU A 134 24.51 -4.14 -30.22
N GLU A 135 24.08 -3.06 -29.57
CA GLU A 135 24.53 -1.71 -29.92
C GLU A 135 26.04 -1.55 -29.72
N ASN A 136 26.57 -2.04 -28.60
CA ASN A 136 28.00 -2.00 -28.31
C ASN A 136 28.80 -2.84 -29.30
N HIS A 137 28.30 -4.02 -29.67
CA HIS A 137 28.92 -4.87 -30.68
C HIS A 137 28.97 -4.17 -32.05
N SER A 138 27.86 -3.55 -32.48
CA SER A 138 27.77 -2.79 -33.74
C SER A 138 28.71 -1.59 -33.80
N ARG A 139 29.01 -0.97 -32.64
CA ARG A 139 29.90 0.20 -32.53
C ARG A 139 31.37 -0.15 -32.29
N ARG A 140 31.69 -1.42 -31.99
CA ARG A 140 33.01 -1.87 -31.54
C ARG A 140 34.14 -1.49 -32.50
N ASP A 141 33.86 -1.60 -33.79
CA ASP A 141 34.82 -1.38 -34.88
C ASP A 141 34.78 0.04 -35.45
N ASN A 142 34.03 0.95 -34.80
CA ASN A 142 33.85 2.32 -35.28
C ASN A 142 34.74 3.31 -34.51
N LEU A 143 35.42 4.18 -35.25
CA LEU A 143 36.09 5.38 -34.72
C LEU A 143 35.38 6.65 -35.20
N ARG A 144 35.39 7.66 -34.34
CA ARG A 144 34.95 9.03 -34.62
C ARG A 144 36.17 9.94 -34.68
N ILE A 145 36.30 10.63 -35.80
CA ILE A 145 37.35 11.59 -36.10
C ILE A 145 36.74 12.98 -36.06
N ILE A 146 37.36 13.89 -35.31
CA ILE A 146 36.85 15.24 -35.01
C ILE A 146 37.92 16.26 -35.39
N GLY A 147 37.50 17.37 -36.00
CA GLY A 147 38.39 18.47 -36.38
C GLY A 147 39.02 18.33 -37.77
N LEU A 148 38.60 17.33 -38.56
CA LEU A 148 39.01 17.23 -39.95
C LEU A 148 38.26 18.29 -40.77
N PRO A 149 38.94 19.24 -41.45
CA PRO A 149 38.30 20.29 -42.24
C PRO A 149 37.29 19.74 -43.27
N GLU A 150 36.23 20.50 -43.54
CA GLU A 150 35.34 20.22 -44.67
C GLU A 150 36.05 20.74 -45.92
N ASP A 151 36.61 19.84 -46.73
CA ASP A 151 37.23 20.24 -48.00
C ASP A 151 36.14 20.34 -49.08
N HIS A 152 36.22 21.36 -49.93
CA HIS A 152 35.35 21.51 -51.11
C HIS A 152 35.75 20.56 -52.24
N ASP A 153 36.98 20.03 -52.18
CA ASP A 153 37.53 19.16 -53.20
C ASP A 153 37.00 17.73 -53.02
N LYS A 154 35.86 17.45 -53.67
CA LYS A 154 35.17 16.15 -53.70
C LYS A 154 36.04 14.98 -54.22
N ARG A 155 37.30 15.22 -54.58
CA ARG A 155 38.22 14.28 -55.23
C ARG A 155 39.01 13.41 -54.24
N LYS A 156 39.28 13.87 -53.02
CA LYS A 156 39.91 13.02 -51.99
C LYS A 156 38.83 12.22 -51.25
N ILE A 157 38.73 10.94 -51.60
CA ILE A 157 37.90 9.97 -50.88
C ILE A 157 38.38 9.94 -49.42
N LEU A 158 37.47 10.05 -48.44
CA LEU A 158 37.78 10.07 -47.00
C LEU A 158 38.71 8.93 -46.56
N ASP A 159 38.65 7.78 -47.24
CA ASP A 159 39.55 6.64 -47.04
C ASP A 159 41.03 6.99 -47.21
N ILE A 160 41.36 7.80 -48.22
CA ILE A 160 42.73 8.25 -48.50
C ILE A 160 43.20 9.17 -47.38
N ILE A 161 42.35 10.11 -46.96
CA ILE A 161 42.68 11.03 -45.86
C ILE A 161 42.93 10.26 -44.56
N LEU A 162 42.13 9.24 -44.26
CA LEU A 162 42.35 8.40 -43.09
C LEU A 162 43.68 7.62 -43.18
N GLN A 163 44.04 7.13 -44.37
CA GLN A 163 45.35 6.48 -44.59
C GLN A 163 46.51 7.47 -44.43
N GLU A 164 46.40 8.68 -44.95
CA GLU A 164 47.39 9.76 -44.76
C GLU A 164 47.57 10.09 -43.27
N ILE A 165 46.48 10.18 -42.49
CA ILE A 165 46.53 10.39 -41.04
C ILE A 165 47.26 9.24 -40.33
N ILE A 166 46.96 8.00 -40.69
CA ILE A 166 47.61 6.84 -40.08
C ILE A 166 49.10 6.80 -40.44
N GLN A 167 49.47 7.09 -41.68
CA GLN A 167 50.88 7.16 -42.11
C GLN A 167 51.66 8.26 -41.38
N GLU A 168 51.06 9.45 -41.22
CA GLU A 168 51.70 10.59 -40.55
C GLU A 168 51.88 10.35 -39.03
N ASN A 169 50.98 9.60 -38.40
CA ASN A 169 50.92 9.49 -36.94
C ASN A 169 51.29 8.11 -36.38
N CYS A 170 51.04 7.02 -37.07
CA CYS A 170 51.35 5.67 -36.57
C CYS A 170 51.70 4.73 -37.74
N PRO A 171 52.85 4.97 -38.42
CA PRO A 171 53.28 4.17 -39.56
C PRO A 171 53.50 2.70 -39.20
N ASP A 172 53.91 2.39 -37.97
CA ASP A 172 54.10 1.02 -37.47
C ASP A 172 52.88 0.11 -37.70
N ILE A 173 51.66 0.67 -37.68
CA ILE A 173 50.43 -0.10 -37.92
C ILE A 173 50.35 -0.53 -39.39
N LEU A 174 50.78 0.33 -40.32
CA LEU A 174 50.83 0.03 -41.74
C LEU A 174 51.99 -0.91 -42.08
N GLU A 175 53.11 -0.84 -41.35
CA GLU A 175 54.21 -1.80 -41.53
C GLU A 175 53.83 -3.22 -41.10
N GLN A 176 53.01 -3.36 -40.05
CA GLN A 176 52.57 -4.67 -39.53
C GLN A 176 51.43 -5.29 -40.35
N GLU A 177 50.44 -4.48 -40.74
CA GLU A 177 49.19 -4.95 -41.36
C GLU A 177 49.11 -4.63 -42.86
N GLY A 178 50.11 -3.95 -43.42
CA GLY A 178 50.14 -3.47 -44.79
C GLY A 178 49.18 -2.30 -45.00
N LYS A 179 47.92 -2.61 -45.34
CA LYS A 179 46.89 -1.59 -45.61
C LYS A 179 45.74 -1.72 -44.61
N VAL A 180 45.38 -0.57 -44.02
CA VAL A 180 44.22 -0.48 -43.14
C VAL A 180 42.94 -0.65 -43.95
N GLU A 181 42.24 -1.75 -43.70
CA GLU A 181 40.97 -2.06 -44.35
C GLU A 181 39.79 -1.34 -43.68
N ILE A 182 39.19 -0.41 -44.43
CA ILE A 182 38.02 0.35 -44.02
C ILE A 182 36.80 -0.25 -44.71
N GLU A 183 35.78 -0.59 -43.93
CA GLU A 183 34.50 -1.09 -44.45
C GLU A 183 33.63 0.07 -44.93
N ARG A 184 33.57 1.14 -44.14
CA ARG A 184 32.74 2.32 -44.45
C ARG A 184 33.31 3.56 -43.77
N ILE A 185 33.38 4.66 -44.50
CA ILE A 185 33.73 5.97 -43.94
C ILE A 185 32.79 7.06 -44.46
N HIS A 186 32.32 7.93 -43.58
CA HIS A 186 31.38 9.00 -43.94
C HIS A 186 31.34 10.13 -42.90
N ARG A 187 30.86 11.30 -43.30
CA ARG A 187 30.58 12.44 -42.40
C ARG A 187 29.26 12.23 -41.65
N SER A 188 29.22 12.65 -40.39
CA SER A 188 28.04 12.60 -39.52
C SER A 188 27.86 13.92 -38.75
N PRO A 189 26.70 14.60 -38.87
CA PRO A 189 25.51 14.21 -39.65
C PRO A 189 25.75 14.25 -41.18
N PRO A 190 24.92 13.56 -42.00
CA PRO A 190 25.13 13.48 -43.45
C PRO A 190 24.95 14.83 -44.16
N VAL A 191 24.12 15.71 -43.62
CA VAL A 191 23.88 17.06 -44.13
C VAL A 191 24.76 18.07 -43.39
N LEU A 192 25.40 18.96 -44.15
CA LEU A 192 26.16 20.07 -43.59
C LEU A 192 25.18 21.11 -43.03
N ASN A 193 25.36 21.52 -41.77
CA ASN A 193 24.64 22.65 -41.19
C ASN A 193 25.49 23.92 -41.34
N PRO A 194 25.09 24.90 -42.18
CA PRO A 194 25.85 26.13 -42.40
C PRO A 194 26.00 27.01 -41.17
N GLN A 195 25.16 26.82 -40.14
CA GLN A 195 25.21 27.60 -38.89
C GLN A 195 26.32 27.12 -37.94
N LEU A 196 26.86 25.92 -38.15
CA LEU A 196 27.93 25.39 -37.31
C LEU A 196 29.29 25.77 -37.89
N THR A 197 30.12 26.43 -37.07
CA THR A 197 31.51 26.78 -37.43
C THR A 197 32.47 25.60 -37.32
N THR A 198 32.05 24.51 -36.66
CA THR A 198 32.87 23.30 -36.48
C THR A 198 32.65 22.31 -37.63
N PRO A 199 33.73 21.71 -38.19
CA PRO A 199 33.59 20.64 -39.17
C PRO A 199 32.80 19.44 -38.65
N ARG A 200 32.07 18.73 -39.52
CA ARG A 200 31.34 17.52 -39.13
C ARG A 200 32.31 16.40 -38.80
N ASN A 201 31.90 15.55 -37.89
CA ASN A 201 32.69 14.39 -37.51
C ASN A 201 32.73 13.39 -38.67
N VAL A 202 33.81 12.63 -38.77
CA VAL A 202 33.88 11.46 -39.66
C VAL A 202 33.73 10.20 -38.81
N ILE A 203 32.89 9.27 -39.27
CA ILE A 203 32.75 7.94 -38.70
C ILE A 203 33.41 6.96 -39.67
N ALA A 204 34.38 6.20 -39.19
CA ALA A 204 35.06 5.15 -39.93
C ALA A 204 34.82 3.80 -39.23
N LYS A 205 34.29 2.84 -39.97
CA LYS A 205 34.15 1.44 -39.58
C LYS A 205 35.27 0.62 -40.19
N PHE A 206 36.05 -0.04 -39.34
CA PHE A 206 37.17 -0.88 -39.75
C PHE A 206 36.70 -2.33 -39.92
N LYS A 207 37.30 -3.07 -40.85
CA LYS A 207 37.01 -4.51 -40.97
C LYS A 207 37.65 -5.33 -39.85
N ASN A 208 38.77 -4.85 -39.30
CA ASN A 208 39.50 -5.51 -38.24
C ASN A 208 39.46 -4.68 -36.95
N TYR A 209 38.92 -5.28 -35.89
CA TYR A 209 38.88 -4.71 -34.55
C TYR A 209 40.28 -4.37 -34.00
N GLN A 210 41.27 -5.22 -34.28
CA GLN A 210 42.62 -5.07 -33.75
C GLN A 210 43.30 -3.80 -34.28
N THR A 211 43.17 -3.54 -35.59
CA THR A 211 43.66 -2.31 -36.23
C THR A 211 43.07 -1.07 -35.57
N LYS A 212 41.75 -1.08 -35.34
CA LYS A 212 41.05 0.02 -34.66
C LYS A 212 41.56 0.23 -33.24
N GLU A 213 41.82 -0.83 -32.47
CA GLU A 213 42.37 -0.71 -31.12
C GLU A 213 43.81 -0.21 -31.12
N ASN A 214 44.65 -0.68 -32.05
CA ASN A 214 46.04 -0.21 -32.20
C ASN A 214 46.08 1.30 -32.47
N ILE A 215 45.22 1.80 -33.38
CA ILE A 215 45.05 3.24 -33.64
C ILE A 215 44.62 3.96 -32.37
N LEU A 216 43.63 3.43 -31.64
CA LEU A 216 43.14 4.05 -30.40
C LEU A 216 44.22 4.11 -29.30
N GLN A 217 45.11 3.12 -29.21
CA GLN A 217 46.25 3.15 -28.29
C GLN A 217 47.31 4.17 -28.72
N ALA A 218 47.57 4.29 -30.03
CA ALA A 218 48.49 5.31 -30.54
C ALA A 218 47.99 6.73 -30.23
N VAL A 219 46.69 6.98 -30.35
CA VAL A 219 46.05 8.28 -30.02
C VAL A 219 46.20 8.64 -28.53
N LYS A 220 46.27 7.64 -27.63
CA LYS A 220 46.52 7.91 -26.20
C LYS A 220 47.96 8.34 -25.92
N LYS A 221 48.92 7.95 -26.77
CA LYS A 221 50.35 8.25 -26.60
C LYS A 221 50.71 9.62 -27.13
N LYS A 222 50.11 10.05 -28.25
CA LYS A 222 50.38 11.36 -28.86
C LYS A 222 49.15 11.93 -29.58
N SER A 223 49.11 13.25 -29.72
CA SER A 223 48.09 13.94 -30.51
C SER A 223 48.28 13.70 -32.00
N PHE A 224 47.19 13.40 -32.71
CA PHE A 224 47.23 13.14 -34.15
C PHE A 224 47.11 14.45 -34.94
N ARG A 225 47.79 14.52 -36.08
CA ARG A 225 47.77 15.67 -36.99
C ARG A 225 47.49 15.24 -38.44
N HIS A 226 46.96 16.16 -39.22
CA HIS A 226 46.79 16.03 -40.67
C HIS A 226 47.08 17.38 -41.31
N HIS A 227 48.08 17.47 -42.19
CA HIS A 227 48.46 18.72 -42.85
C HIS A 227 48.53 19.92 -41.88
N ARG A 228 49.22 19.74 -40.75
CA ARG A 228 49.36 20.73 -39.64
C ARG A 228 48.11 21.01 -38.81
N THR A 229 46.95 20.45 -39.15
CA THR A 229 45.72 20.52 -38.34
C THR A 229 45.69 19.41 -37.30
N THR A 230 45.33 19.71 -36.06
CA THR A 230 45.19 18.67 -35.02
C THR A 230 43.86 17.95 -35.19
N VAL A 231 43.92 16.62 -35.21
CA VAL A 231 42.74 15.76 -35.37
C VAL A 231 42.55 14.93 -34.11
N ARG A 232 41.32 14.88 -33.60
CA ARG A 232 40.97 14.07 -32.42
C ARG A 232 40.26 12.80 -32.87
N ILE A 233 40.80 11.66 -32.48
CA ILE A 233 40.18 10.36 -32.73
C ILE A 233 39.66 9.79 -31.42
N THR A 234 38.41 9.32 -31.43
CA THR A 234 37.74 8.76 -30.26
C THR A 234 36.96 7.52 -30.67
N GLN A 235 36.82 6.56 -29.75
CA GLN A 235 35.91 5.44 -29.96
C GLN A 235 34.45 5.90 -29.92
N ILE A 236 33.59 5.25 -30.70
CA ILE A 236 32.14 5.47 -30.60
C ILE A 236 31.58 4.56 -29.51
N LEU A 237 30.86 5.14 -28.56
CA LEU A 237 30.24 4.44 -27.44
C LEU A 237 28.72 4.51 -27.57
N ALA A 238 28.03 3.48 -27.10
CA ALA A 238 26.58 3.54 -26.90
C ALA A 238 26.21 4.57 -25.82
N GLU A 239 24.99 5.10 -25.88
CA GLU A 239 24.53 6.10 -24.92
C GLU A 239 24.50 5.57 -23.49
N SER A 240 24.14 4.29 -23.31
CA SER A 240 24.17 3.61 -22.00
C SER A 240 25.57 3.68 -21.37
N ILE A 241 26.61 3.31 -22.13
CA ILE A 241 28.00 3.41 -21.67
C ILE A 241 28.40 4.86 -21.40
N LEU A 242 27.99 5.80 -22.25
CA LEU A 242 28.30 7.22 -22.03
C LEU A 242 27.69 7.73 -20.73
N LYS A 243 26.46 7.32 -20.41
CA LYS A 243 25.78 7.64 -19.15
C LYS A 243 26.54 7.05 -17.96
N ASP A 244 26.95 5.78 -18.03
CA ASP A 244 27.72 5.13 -16.98
C ASP A 244 29.08 5.80 -16.76
N ARG A 245 29.76 6.17 -17.84
CA ARG A 245 31.03 6.93 -17.76
C ARG A 245 30.83 8.31 -17.15
N LYS A 246 29.74 9.01 -17.50
CA LYS A 246 29.41 10.32 -16.91
C LYS A 246 29.18 10.20 -15.41
N ALA A 247 28.59 9.10 -14.93
CA ALA A 247 28.37 8.86 -13.51
C ALA A 247 29.69 8.84 -12.71
N TRP A 248 30.79 8.41 -13.35
CA TRP A 248 32.13 8.44 -12.74
C TRP A 248 32.79 9.83 -12.71
N ASN A 249 32.30 10.84 -13.44
CA ASN A 249 33.01 12.11 -13.64
C ASN A 249 33.40 12.80 -12.33
N MET A 250 32.48 12.89 -11.37
CA MET A 250 32.73 13.52 -10.08
C MET A 250 33.82 12.79 -9.29
N ILE A 251 33.75 11.45 -9.25
CA ILE A 251 34.76 10.61 -8.57
C ILE A 251 36.10 10.71 -9.29
N PHE A 252 36.09 10.75 -10.62
CA PHE A 252 37.28 10.85 -11.45
C PHE A 252 38.02 12.18 -11.21
N GLN A 253 37.29 13.31 -11.17
CA GLN A 253 37.86 14.63 -10.88
C GLN A 253 38.46 14.68 -9.47
N LYS A 254 37.69 14.27 -8.45
CA LYS A 254 38.19 14.21 -7.07
C LYS A 254 39.42 13.31 -6.96
N SER A 255 39.41 12.14 -7.59
CA SER A 255 40.59 11.24 -7.58
C SER A 255 41.83 11.91 -8.17
N ARG A 256 41.68 12.72 -9.23
CA ARG A 256 42.80 13.51 -9.79
C ARG A 256 43.30 14.59 -8.84
N GLU A 257 42.39 15.33 -8.20
CA GLU A 257 42.73 16.38 -7.22
C GLU A 257 43.55 15.82 -6.05
N LEU A 258 43.31 14.56 -5.69
CA LEU A 258 44.02 13.86 -4.62
C LEU A 258 45.37 13.28 -5.04
N GLY A 259 45.80 13.52 -6.28
CA GLY A 259 47.06 13.04 -6.83
C GLY A 259 47.02 11.58 -7.28
N LEU A 260 45.84 10.96 -7.35
CA LEU A 260 45.71 9.59 -7.87
C LEU A 260 45.69 9.62 -9.41
N GLN A 261 45.98 8.46 -10.02
CA GLN A 261 45.95 8.30 -11.47
C GLN A 261 44.69 7.51 -11.91
N PRO A 262 43.49 8.12 -11.88
CA PRO A 262 42.28 7.43 -12.28
C PRO A 262 42.25 7.22 -13.80
N ARG A 263 41.69 6.09 -14.22
CA ARG A 263 41.42 5.74 -15.62
C ARG A 263 40.01 5.18 -15.74
N ILE A 264 39.29 5.58 -16.79
CA ILE A 264 37.99 5.00 -17.13
C ILE A 264 38.20 4.07 -18.33
N ASN A 265 38.12 2.77 -18.07
CA ASN A 265 38.31 1.72 -19.06
C ASN A 265 36.96 1.30 -19.68
N TYR A 266 37.01 0.65 -20.84
CA TYR A 266 35.82 0.08 -21.47
C TYR A 266 35.24 -1.06 -20.61
N PRO A 267 33.89 -1.21 -20.54
CA PRO A 267 32.87 -0.28 -21.04
C PRO A 267 32.81 1.01 -20.21
N ALA A 268 32.63 0.91 -18.89
CA ALA A 268 32.58 2.05 -17.96
C ALA A 268 33.19 1.70 -16.59
N LYS A 269 34.42 1.18 -16.60
CA LYS A 269 35.10 0.70 -15.39
C LYS A 269 36.10 1.74 -14.87
N LEU A 270 35.91 2.20 -13.63
CA LEU A 270 36.87 3.10 -12.99
C LEU A 270 38.04 2.29 -12.42
N THR A 271 39.25 2.72 -12.74
CA THR A 271 40.49 2.12 -12.24
C THR A 271 41.33 3.19 -11.55
N ILE A 272 41.80 2.91 -10.33
CA ILE A 272 42.59 3.85 -9.53
C ILE A 272 43.83 3.13 -9.02
N SER A 273 45.00 3.75 -9.16
CA SER A 273 46.23 3.28 -8.51
C SER A 273 46.34 3.89 -7.11
N LEU A 274 46.41 3.05 -6.08
CA LEU A 274 46.55 3.45 -4.68
C LEU A 274 47.55 2.50 -3.99
N GLU A 275 48.60 3.06 -3.37
CA GLU A 275 49.62 2.28 -2.63
C GLU A 275 50.28 1.17 -3.47
N GLY A 276 50.54 1.45 -4.75
CA GLY A 276 51.13 0.47 -5.67
C GLY A 276 50.17 -0.64 -6.14
N LYS A 277 48.90 -0.63 -5.70
CA LYS A 277 47.85 -1.57 -6.15
C LYS A 277 46.84 -0.87 -7.06
N VAL A 278 46.42 -1.58 -8.09
CA VAL A 278 45.40 -1.10 -9.04
C VAL A 278 44.04 -1.63 -8.62
N TRP A 279 43.15 -0.73 -8.22
CA TRP A 279 41.76 -1.03 -7.86
C TRP A 279 40.83 -0.76 -9.03
N SER A 280 39.76 -1.53 -9.11
CA SER A 280 38.92 -1.65 -10.30
C SER A 280 37.46 -1.76 -9.89
N PHE A 281 36.61 -0.84 -10.37
CA PHE A 281 35.21 -0.72 -9.95
C PHE A 281 34.30 -0.65 -11.17
N ASN A 282 33.28 -1.52 -11.20
CA ASN A 282 32.29 -1.54 -12.28
C ASN A 282 31.09 -0.65 -11.96
N LYS A 283 30.76 -0.50 -10.67
CA LYS A 283 29.65 0.33 -10.21
C LYS A 283 30.07 1.30 -9.11
N ILE A 284 29.34 2.41 -8.98
CA ILE A 284 29.61 3.44 -7.98
C ILE A 284 29.42 2.88 -6.56
N GLU A 285 28.47 1.97 -6.34
CA GLU A 285 28.23 1.38 -5.02
C GLU A 285 29.43 0.55 -4.55
N GLU A 286 30.15 -0.11 -5.46
CA GLU A 286 31.38 -0.85 -5.14
C GLU A 286 32.48 0.11 -4.66
N PHE A 287 32.65 1.24 -5.36
CA PHE A 287 33.59 2.28 -4.96
C PHE A 287 33.21 2.89 -3.60
N GLN A 288 31.93 3.19 -3.36
CA GLN A 288 31.48 3.71 -2.08
C GLN A 288 31.72 2.73 -0.93
N LYS A 289 31.46 1.43 -1.14
CA LYS A 289 31.79 0.37 -0.17
C LYS A 289 33.29 0.29 0.10
N PHE A 290 34.11 0.44 -0.94
CA PHE A 290 35.57 0.48 -0.82
C PHE A 290 36.04 1.67 0.03
N VAL A 291 35.47 2.86 -0.20
CA VAL A 291 35.81 4.08 0.56
C VAL A 291 35.44 3.92 2.04
N LYS A 292 34.23 3.42 2.33
CA LYS A 292 33.74 3.20 3.70
C LYS A 292 34.56 2.20 4.51
N LYS A 293 35.10 1.16 3.88
CA LYS A 293 35.91 0.13 4.56
C LYS A 293 37.30 0.61 4.99
N ARG A 294 37.74 1.80 4.53
CA ARG A 294 39.11 2.28 4.74
C ARG A 294 39.14 3.78 5.11
N PRO A 295 38.50 4.20 6.21
CA PRO A 295 38.43 5.62 6.58
C PRO A 295 39.82 6.24 6.82
N GLU A 296 40.74 5.48 7.43
CA GLU A 296 42.14 5.87 7.71
C GLU A 296 42.95 6.21 6.43
N GLN A 297 42.68 5.51 5.32
CA GLN A 297 43.34 5.74 4.02
C GLN A 297 42.59 6.75 3.13
N ASN A 298 41.36 7.14 3.53
CA ASN A 298 40.42 7.93 2.72
C ASN A 298 40.09 9.30 3.30
N ARG A 299 40.92 9.84 4.21
CA ARG A 299 40.84 11.24 4.72
C ARG A 299 40.80 12.34 3.62
N LYS A 300 40.95 11.92 2.36
CA LYS A 300 40.99 12.73 1.15
C LYS A 300 39.68 12.68 0.34
N PHE A 301 38.78 11.72 0.56
CA PHE A 301 37.62 11.47 -0.31
C PHE A 301 36.28 11.99 0.23
N ASP A 302 36.27 12.72 1.35
CA ASP A 302 35.03 13.22 1.95
C ASP A 302 34.24 14.08 0.94
N VAL A 303 33.08 13.56 0.54
CA VAL A 303 32.09 14.27 -0.26
C VAL A 303 31.15 14.93 0.74
N PRO A 304 30.97 16.27 0.73
CA PRO A 304 29.91 16.87 1.49
C PRO A 304 28.58 16.31 0.98
N ALA A 305 27.80 15.71 1.88
CA ALA A 305 26.41 15.39 1.61
C ALA A 305 25.72 16.66 1.09
N GLN A 306 25.01 16.55 -0.04
CA GLN A 306 24.13 17.60 -0.50
C GLN A 306 23.02 17.77 0.53
N ASN A 307 23.24 18.64 1.52
CA ASN A 307 22.16 19.22 2.28
C ASN A 307 21.45 20.22 1.37
N SER A 308 20.17 19.96 1.16
CA SER A 308 19.18 20.84 0.56
C SER A 308 19.41 22.29 0.95
N ARG A 309 19.71 23.14 -0.04
CA ARG A 309 19.59 24.59 0.11
C ARG A 309 18.10 24.92 0.19
N GLU A 310 17.61 25.19 1.39
CA GLU A 310 16.43 26.01 1.57
C GLU A 310 16.71 27.44 1.05
N PRO A 311 15.72 28.11 0.44
CA PRO A 311 15.88 29.47 -0.04
C PRO A 311 15.82 30.44 1.16
N SER A 312 16.93 31.12 1.45
CA SER A 312 16.94 32.25 2.37
C SER A 312 16.13 33.40 1.80
N LYS A 313 15.05 33.77 2.49
CA LYS A 313 14.32 35.03 2.35
C LYS A 313 15.08 36.16 3.08
N GLY A 314 15.05 37.38 2.54
CA GLY A 314 15.42 38.66 3.19
C GLY A 314 16.94 38.90 3.30
N ASN A 315 17.50 40.07 3.00
CA ASN A 315 16.96 41.44 2.99
C ASN A 315 17.25 42.17 1.67
#